data_AF-A0A9L0SKL7-F1
#
_entry.id   AF-A0A9L0SKL7-F1
#
_cell.length_a   1.000
_cell.length_b   1.000
_cell.length_c   1.000
_cell.angle_alpha   90.00
_cell.angle_beta   90.00
_cell.angle_gamma   90.00
#
_symmetry.space_group_name_H-M   'P 1'
#
loop_
_entity.id
_entity.type
_entity.pdbx_description
1 polymer ?
#
loop_
_entity_poly.entity_id
_entity_poly.type
_entity_poly.pdbx_seq_one_letter_code
_entity_poly.pdbx_strand_id
1 'polypeptide(L)'
;MSKYPKVANFVNGRAQIQAQFHVTSNSRHYSSHCPDHGLILPFPLSFSQVKGPGVGLLGISKGGDLCLSMASFLKGITATVIINGSVANVGGALHYKGETLPPVSSNLNRIRVTSEGFADILDVLNSPLEGPDQKSFIPVERAESAFLFLVGQDDHNWKSEFYASEASKRLQAHGKERPQIICYPGAGHYIEPPYFPMCPASMHTLVGRPVIWGGEPRAHAMAQVDAWKQLQAFFHKHLGGVKGTIPAKL
;
A
#
# COMPACT_ATOMS: atom_id res chain seq x y z
N MET A 1 24.32 -27.04 15.37
CA MET A 1 23.52 -27.94 14.51
C MET A 1 22.05 -27.70 14.80
N SER A 2 21.32 -27.06 13.88
CA SER A 2 19.87 -27.17 13.77
C SER A 2 19.58 -27.31 12.28
N LYS A 3 19.34 -28.56 11.88
CA LYS A 3 18.91 -28.96 10.55
C LYS A 3 17.41 -28.73 10.47
N TYR A 4 16.95 -27.92 9.51
CA TYR A 4 15.69 -28.19 8.83
C TYR A 4 15.79 -27.78 7.35
N PRO A 5 15.83 -28.75 6.42
CA PRO A 5 15.63 -28.53 5.00
C PRO A 5 14.14 -28.68 4.67
N LYS A 6 13.52 -27.73 3.96
CA LYS A 6 12.26 -27.93 3.19
C LYS A 6 12.31 -26.97 1.99
N VAL A 7 12.86 -27.42 0.85
CA VAL A 7 12.21 -28.23 -0.21
C VAL A 7 11.11 -27.43 -0.90
N ALA A 8 11.37 -27.08 -2.16
CA ALA A 8 10.35 -26.67 -3.11
C ALA A 8 9.35 -27.82 -3.29
N ASN A 9 8.12 -27.66 -2.79
CA ASN A 9 7.05 -28.59 -3.05
C ASN A 9 6.30 -28.14 -4.30
N PHE A 10 6.57 -28.80 -5.42
CA PHE A 10 5.65 -28.83 -6.55
C PHE A 10 4.53 -29.81 -6.21
N VAL A 11 3.33 -29.31 -5.95
CA VAL A 11 2.11 -30.12 -5.94
C VAL A 11 1.28 -29.69 -7.14
N ASN A 12 1.12 -30.59 -8.12
CA ASN A 12 0.21 -30.48 -9.27
C ASN A 12 0.39 -29.26 -10.19
N GLY A 13 1.62 -28.80 -10.43
CA GLY A 13 1.91 -27.88 -11.54
C GLY A 13 1.22 -26.50 -11.48
N ARG A 14 0.83 -26.01 -10.29
CA ARG A 14 0.20 -24.69 -10.11
C ARG A 14 1.07 -23.77 -9.25
N ALA A 15 1.13 -22.49 -9.63
CA ALA A 15 1.89 -21.46 -8.93
C ALA A 15 1.31 -21.21 -7.53
N GLN A 16 2.17 -21.15 -6.51
CA GLN A 16 1.84 -20.61 -5.19
C GLN A 16 2.58 -19.30 -5.01
N ILE A 17 1.88 -18.25 -4.55
CA ILE A 17 2.54 -17.05 -4.03
C ILE A 17 2.73 -17.29 -2.53
N GLN A 18 3.89 -17.82 -2.16
CA GLN A 18 4.35 -17.79 -0.77
C GLN A 18 5.35 -16.66 -0.63
N ALA A 19 4.97 -15.62 0.10
CA ALA A 19 5.89 -14.59 0.55
C ALA A 19 5.76 -14.46 2.05
N GLN A 20 6.88 -14.62 2.75
CA GLN A 20 7.01 -14.18 4.12
C GLN A 20 7.61 -12.77 4.05
N PHE A 21 6.80 -11.76 4.29
CA PHE A 21 7.32 -10.46 4.66
C PHE A 21 7.47 -10.42 6.17
N HIS A 22 8.64 -10.04 6.65
CA HIS A 22 8.85 -9.80 8.06
C HIS A 22 8.91 -8.29 8.29
N VAL A 23 8.10 -7.78 9.21
CA VAL A 23 8.11 -6.37 9.63
C VAL A 23 8.61 -6.31 11.05
N THR A 24 9.79 -5.71 11.27
CA THR A 24 10.36 -5.51 12.61
C THR A 24 10.25 -4.03 13.01
N SER A 25 9.72 -3.76 14.20
CA SER A 25 9.64 -2.40 14.76
C SER A 25 10.70 -2.20 15.84
N ASN A 26 11.60 -1.22 15.67
CA ASN A 26 12.58 -0.85 16.68
C ASN A 26 12.07 0.30 17.55
N SER A 27 11.14 0.05 18.47
CA SER A 27 10.73 1.03 19.47
C SER A 27 11.44 0.76 20.81
N ARG A 28 12.61 1.38 21.05
CA ARG A 28 13.34 1.29 22.33
C ARG A 28 12.69 2.05 23.50
N HIS A 29 11.49 2.61 23.34
CA HIS A 29 10.82 3.41 24.37
C HIS A 29 9.42 2.94 24.78
N TYR A 30 8.98 1.75 24.36
CA TYR A 30 7.69 1.21 24.79
C TYR A 30 7.83 -0.22 25.29
N SER A 31 7.63 -0.40 26.60
CA SER A 31 7.47 -1.71 27.24
C SER A 31 6.09 -2.27 26.92
N SER A 32 5.93 -2.74 25.69
CA SER A 32 4.91 -3.71 25.31
C SER A 32 5.46 -4.46 24.10
N HIS A 33 5.89 -5.71 24.31
CA HIS A 33 6.28 -6.62 23.25
C HIS A 33 5.19 -6.64 22.16
N CYS A 34 5.45 -6.02 21.01
CA CYS A 34 4.71 -6.29 19.80
C CYS A 34 5.37 -7.53 19.19
N PRO A 35 4.70 -8.69 19.11
CA PRO A 35 5.30 -9.88 18.53
C PRO A 35 5.69 -9.61 17.08
N ASP A 36 6.82 -10.18 16.67
CA ASP A 36 7.26 -10.26 15.29
C ASP A 36 6.17 -10.86 14.40
N HIS A 37 5.34 -10.02 13.78
CA HIS A 37 4.32 -10.45 12.84
C HIS A 37 4.97 -10.57 11.46
N GLY A 38 5.45 -11.78 11.15
CA GLY A 38 5.62 -12.17 9.76
C GLY A 38 4.25 -12.09 9.07
N LEU A 39 4.09 -11.19 8.10
CA LEU A 39 2.97 -11.23 7.17
C LEU A 39 3.22 -12.43 6.25
N ILE A 40 2.74 -13.59 6.68
CA ILE A 40 2.63 -14.77 5.84
C ILE A 40 1.30 -14.61 5.11
N LEU A 41 1.35 -14.24 3.84
CA LEU A 41 0.20 -14.40 2.94
C LEU A 41 0.42 -15.69 2.16
N PRO A 42 -0.03 -16.86 2.66
CA PRO A 42 -0.15 -18.01 1.78
C PRO A 42 -1.33 -17.70 0.86
N PHE A 43 -1.08 -17.10 -0.30
CA PHE A 43 -2.15 -16.80 -1.25
C PHE A 43 -2.39 -18.06 -2.09
N PRO A 44 -3.55 -18.71 -1.97
CA PRO A 44 -3.79 -19.95 -2.65
C PRO A 44 -4.37 -19.66 -4.03
N LEU A 45 -3.50 -19.30 -4.98
CA LEU A 45 -3.77 -19.46 -6.42
C LEU A 45 -4.19 -20.91 -6.76
N SER A 46 -4.04 -21.85 -5.81
CA SER A 46 -4.48 -23.24 -5.88
C SER A 46 -5.96 -23.46 -5.52
N PHE A 47 -6.73 -22.46 -5.05
CA PHE A 47 -8.17 -22.65 -4.83
C PHE A 47 -8.87 -22.78 -6.20
N SER A 48 -9.65 -23.85 -6.38
CA SER A 48 -10.37 -24.13 -7.63
C SER A 48 -11.37 -23.04 -8.04
N GLN A 49 -11.75 -22.17 -7.11
CA GLN A 49 -12.69 -21.07 -7.32
C GLN A 49 -12.00 -19.73 -7.67
N VAL A 50 -10.67 -19.66 -7.62
CA VAL A 50 -9.92 -18.46 -8.03
C VAL A 50 -9.50 -18.60 -9.49
N LYS A 51 -9.92 -17.66 -10.34
CA LYS A 51 -9.73 -17.73 -11.81
C LYS A 51 -8.25 -17.74 -12.24
N GLY A 52 -7.40 -16.94 -11.60
CA GLY A 52 -6.00 -16.75 -12.03
C GLY A 52 -5.86 -16.07 -13.41
N PRO A 53 -4.64 -16.00 -13.99
CA PRO A 53 -3.38 -16.60 -13.52
C PRO A 53 -2.68 -15.79 -12.40
N GLY A 54 -3.12 -14.56 -12.14
CA GLY A 54 -2.64 -13.73 -11.03
C GLY A 54 -3.78 -13.19 -10.18
N VAL A 55 -3.44 -12.39 -9.17
CA VAL A 55 -4.40 -11.82 -8.20
C VAL A 55 -4.42 -10.29 -8.23
N GLY A 56 -5.52 -9.73 -7.75
CA GLY A 56 -5.63 -8.32 -7.40
C GLY A 56 -5.20 -8.07 -5.97
N LEU A 57 -4.55 -6.95 -5.72
CA LEU A 57 -4.25 -6.45 -4.37
C LEU A 57 -5.02 -5.15 -4.13
N LEU A 58 -5.66 -5.04 -2.96
CA LEU A 58 -6.33 -3.83 -2.48
C LEU A 58 -5.78 -3.51 -1.10
N GLY A 59 -5.23 -2.31 -0.91
CA GLY A 59 -4.68 -1.88 0.36
C GLY A 59 -4.93 -0.41 0.63
N ILE A 60 -5.24 -0.10 1.88
CA ILE A 60 -5.37 1.26 2.41
C ILE A 60 -4.24 1.56 3.41
N SER A 61 -3.76 2.80 3.45
CA SER A 61 -2.75 3.24 4.42
C SER A 61 -1.49 2.36 4.33
N LYS A 62 -0.95 1.85 5.44
CA LYS A 62 0.15 0.88 5.46
C LYS A 62 -0.12 -0.36 4.60
N GLY A 63 -1.38 -0.78 4.47
CA GLY A 63 -1.78 -1.85 3.55
C GLY A 63 -1.49 -1.51 2.09
N GLY A 64 -1.58 -0.24 1.71
CA GLY A 64 -1.18 0.28 0.40
C GLY A 64 0.33 0.15 0.14
N ASP A 65 1.16 0.53 1.11
CA ASP A 65 2.63 0.35 1.06
C ASP A 65 3.00 -1.12 0.87
N LEU A 66 2.31 -2.00 1.61
CA LEU A 66 2.50 -3.45 1.51
C LEU A 66 2.07 -3.96 0.15
N CYS A 67 0.97 -3.46 -0.42
CA CYS A 67 0.55 -3.82 -1.79
C CYS A 67 1.59 -3.42 -2.84
N LEU A 68 2.17 -2.22 -2.74
CA LEU A 68 3.28 -1.79 -3.60
C LEU A 68 4.49 -2.71 -3.45
N SER A 69 4.86 -3.02 -2.21
CA SER A 69 5.99 -3.92 -1.92
C SER A 69 5.75 -5.33 -2.48
N MET A 70 4.55 -5.89 -2.27
CA MET A 70 4.16 -7.17 -2.84
C MET A 70 4.25 -7.16 -4.36
N ALA A 71 3.73 -6.12 -5.02
CA ALA A 71 3.80 -5.99 -6.47
C ALA A 71 5.25 -5.86 -6.99
N SER A 72 6.14 -5.22 -6.23
CA SER A 72 7.56 -5.09 -6.58
C SER A 72 8.40 -6.35 -6.40
N PHE A 73 8.12 -7.12 -5.34
CA PHE A 73 8.98 -8.24 -4.93
C PHE A 73 8.43 -9.61 -5.34
N LEU A 74 7.12 -9.74 -5.55
CA LEU A 74 6.45 -10.99 -5.85
C LEU A 74 6.05 -11.10 -7.33
N LYS A 75 5.83 -12.35 -7.77
CA LYS A 75 5.25 -12.66 -9.08
C LYS A 75 3.77 -13.04 -8.91
N GLY A 76 3.00 -12.94 -9.98
CA GLY A 76 1.57 -13.31 -9.98
C GLY A 76 0.63 -12.22 -9.47
N ILE A 77 1.09 -10.98 -9.33
CA ILE A 77 0.24 -9.82 -9.05
C ILE A 77 -0.12 -9.16 -10.39
N THR A 78 -1.41 -9.12 -10.71
CA THR A 78 -1.91 -8.60 -11.99
C THR A 78 -2.33 -7.13 -11.89
N ALA A 79 -2.99 -6.75 -10.79
CA ALA A 79 -3.55 -5.43 -10.62
C ALA A 79 -3.49 -5.03 -9.14
N THR A 80 -3.20 -3.76 -8.85
CA THR A 80 -3.04 -3.27 -7.49
C THR A 80 -3.74 -1.92 -7.34
N VAL A 81 -4.66 -1.85 -6.37
CA VAL A 81 -5.36 -0.62 -5.97
C VAL A 81 -4.77 -0.17 -4.63
N ILE A 82 -4.31 1.08 -4.60
CA ILE A 82 -3.70 1.72 -3.44
C ILE A 82 -4.60 2.88 -3.01
N ILE A 83 -5.14 2.80 -1.80
CA ILE A 83 -5.92 3.88 -1.19
C ILE A 83 -5.02 4.57 -0.15
N ASN A 84 -4.67 5.85 -0.38
CA ASN A 84 -3.86 6.63 0.55
C ASN A 84 -2.60 5.90 1.07
N GLY A 85 -1.90 5.18 0.18
CA GLY A 85 -0.67 4.48 0.50
C GLY A 85 0.58 5.36 0.35
N SER A 86 1.71 4.83 0.80
CA SER A 86 3.03 5.42 0.72
C SER A 86 3.97 4.58 -0.14
N VAL A 87 4.77 5.25 -0.98
CA VAL A 87 5.87 4.63 -1.73
C VAL A 87 7.14 4.49 -0.88
N ALA A 88 7.16 5.06 0.34
CA ALA A 88 8.18 4.79 1.34
C ALA A 88 7.70 3.66 2.27
N ASN A 89 8.60 2.78 2.66
CA ASN A 89 8.30 1.81 3.70
C ASN A 89 8.23 2.50 5.07
N VAL A 90 7.05 2.58 5.70
CA VAL A 90 6.86 3.28 6.98
C VAL A 90 6.78 2.32 8.19
N GLY A 91 7.31 2.74 9.34
CA GLY A 91 7.06 2.12 10.66
C GLY A 91 8.01 1.00 11.07
N GLY A 92 8.26 0.01 10.20
CA GLY A 92 9.15 -1.12 10.48
C GLY A 92 9.96 -1.56 9.27
N ALA A 93 11.09 -2.24 9.49
CA ALA A 93 11.91 -2.74 8.39
C ALA A 93 11.19 -3.89 7.67
N LEU A 94 11.10 -3.82 6.35
CA LEU A 94 10.48 -4.85 5.52
C LEU A 94 11.57 -5.75 4.94
N HIS A 95 11.49 -7.05 5.23
CA HIS A 95 12.45 -8.04 4.74
C HIS A 95 11.82 -8.95 3.69
N TYR A 96 12.52 -9.17 2.57
CA TYR A 96 12.17 -10.17 1.58
C TYR A 96 13.44 -10.84 1.03
N LYS A 97 13.59 -12.15 1.31
CA LYS A 97 14.81 -12.91 1.00
C LYS A 97 16.06 -12.19 1.56
N GLY A 98 17.04 -11.88 0.72
CA GLY A 98 18.25 -11.14 1.12
C GLY A 98 18.12 -9.63 1.05
N GLU A 99 16.96 -9.09 0.68
CA GLU A 99 16.72 -7.65 0.56
C GLU A 99 16.00 -7.11 1.81
N THR A 100 16.38 -5.91 2.24
CA THR A 100 15.75 -5.21 3.37
C THR A 100 15.48 -3.77 2.97
N LEU A 101 14.21 -3.35 3.08
CA LEU A 101 13.81 -1.95 3.03
C LEU A 101 13.74 -1.42 4.47
N PRO A 102 14.63 -0.52 4.91
CA PRO A 102 14.50 0.12 6.22
C PRO A 102 13.23 0.98 6.28
N PRO A 103 12.70 1.24 7.49
CA PRO A 103 11.63 2.22 7.63
C PRO A 103 12.15 3.62 7.30
N VAL A 104 11.32 4.44 6.66
CA VAL A 104 11.59 5.87 6.50
C VAL A 104 11.66 6.52 7.88
N SER A 105 12.64 7.40 8.05
CA SER A 105 12.83 8.12 9.30
C SER A 105 11.69 9.10 9.56
N SER A 106 11.46 9.40 10.83
CA SER A 106 10.46 10.38 11.27
C SER A 106 11.11 11.45 12.14
N ASN A 107 10.54 12.65 12.11
CA ASN A 107 10.92 13.77 12.96
C ASN A 107 9.66 14.30 13.66
N LEU A 108 9.49 13.91 14.92
CA LEU A 108 8.32 14.25 15.74
C LEU A 108 8.23 15.76 16.05
N ASN A 109 9.31 16.52 15.89
CA ASN A 109 9.28 17.99 16.03
C ASN A 109 8.46 18.67 14.92
N ARG A 110 8.09 17.93 13.85
CA ARG A 110 7.20 18.41 12.79
C ARG A 110 5.71 18.16 13.07
N ILE A 111 5.37 17.57 14.21
CA ILE A 111 3.97 17.48 14.65
C ILE A 111 3.46 18.90 14.91
N ARG A 112 2.32 19.24 14.31
CA ARG A 112 1.57 20.46 14.63
C ARG A 112 0.42 20.11 15.56
N VAL A 113 -0.04 21.08 16.34
CA VAL A 113 -1.20 20.92 17.22
C VAL A 113 -2.27 21.89 16.75
N THR A 114 -3.49 21.38 16.51
CA THR A 114 -4.63 22.20 16.10
C THR A 114 -5.16 23.04 17.27
N SER A 115 -6.05 23.99 17.00
CA SER A 115 -6.74 24.79 18.02
C SER A 115 -7.50 23.94 19.03
N GLU A 116 -7.98 22.78 18.61
CA GLU A 116 -8.75 21.81 19.40
C GLU A 116 -7.85 20.82 20.15
N GLY A 117 -6.53 20.92 20.01
CA GLY A 117 -5.57 20.07 20.71
C GLY A 117 -5.25 18.73 20.03
N PHE A 118 -5.75 18.49 18.81
CA PHE A 118 -5.38 17.31 18.03
C PHE A 118 -3.99 17.46 17.42
N ALA A 119 -3.28 16.34 17.25
CA ALA A 119 -2.02 16.34 16.52
C ALA A 119 -2.25 16.21 15.01
N ASP A 120 -1.58 17.06 14.24
CA ASP A 120 -1.44 16.94 12.80
C ASP A 120 -0.05 16.37 12.50
N ILE A 121 -0.02 15.19 11.90
CA ILE A 121 1.19 14.39 11.70
C ILE A 121 1.65 14.34 10.24
N LEU A 122 0.97 15.09 9.35
CA LEU A 122 1.19 15.11 7.90
C LEU A 122 2.68 15.26 7.51
N ASP A 123 3.41 16.10 8.25
CA ASP A 123 4.81 16.44 7.96
C ASP A 123 5.83 15.64 8.77
N VAL A 124 5.43 14.62 9.54
CA VAL A 124 6.33 13.88 10.45
C VAL A 124 7.36 13.02 9.70
N LEU A 125 6.98 12.41 8.57
CA LEU A 125 7.86 11.52 7.82
C LEU A 125 8.89 12.30 7.00
N ASN A 126 10.11 11.77 6.93
CA ASN A 126 11.14 12.29 6.03
C ASN A 126 10.77 12.00 4.57
N SER A 127 11.35 12.77 3.66
CA SER A 127 11.22 12.51 2.23
C SER A 127 12.02 11.25 1.86
N PRO A 128 11.43 10.27 1.15
CA PRO A 128 12.17 9.10 0.65
C PRO A 128 12.99 9.43 -0.61
N LEU A 129 13.13 10.70 -0.97
CA LEU A 129 13.87 11.13 -2.17
C LEU A 129 15.30 11.61 -1.85
N GLU A 130 15.64 11.80 -0.58
CA GLU A 130 16.88 12.47 -0.17
C GLU A 130 17.60 11.71 0.95
N GLY A 131 18.92 11.87 0.97
CA GLY A 131 19.76 11.36 2.06
C GLY A 131 19.63 9.85 2.29
N PRO A 132 19.75 9.37 3.55
CA PRO A 132 19.69 7.95 3.86
C PRO A 132 18.29 7.34 3.65
N ASP A 133 17.24 8.16 3.66
CA ASP A 133 15.84 7.72 3.55
C ASP A 133 15.49 7.24 2.13
N GLN A 134 16.32 7.52 1.12
CA GLN A 134 16.19 6.92 -0.21
C GLN A 134 16.14 5.39 -0.20
N LYS A 135 16.77 4.75 0.80
CA LYS A 135 16.74 3.29 0.97
C LYS A 135 15.36 2.75 1.36
N SER A 136 14.48 3.60 1.88
CA SER A 136 13.10 3.22 2.24
C SER A 136 12.14 3.21 1.04
N PHE A 137 12.56 3.78 -0.11
CA PHE A 137 11.72 3.87 -1.30
C PHE A 137 11.44 2.46 -1.86
N ILE A 138 10.16 2.11 -1.97
CA ILE A 138 9.70 0.83 -2.51
C ILE A 138 10.01 0.79 -4.01
N PRO A 139 10.72 -0.23 -4.52
CA PRO A 139 11.18 -0.28 -5.91
C PRO A 139 10.04 -0.66 -6.87
N VAL A 140 9.07 0.24 -7.04
CA VAL A 140 7.86 0.04 -7.86
C VAL A 140 8.18 -0.22 -9.34
N GLU A 141 9.35 0.21 -9.82
CA GLU A 141 9.83 -0.10 -11.17
C GLU A 141 10.00 -1.60 -11.44
N ARG A 142 10.14 -2.43 -10.40
CA ARG A 142 10.25 -3.89 -10.52
C ARG A 142 8.91 -4.58 -10.75
N ALA A 143 7.80 -3.88 -10.51
CA ALA A 143 6.48 -4.45 -10.61
C ALA A 143 6.05 -4.69 -12.07
N GLU A 144 5.20 -5.71 -12.23
CA GLU A 144 4.51 -6.03 -13.50
C GLU A 144 3.00 -5.74 -13.39
N SER A 145 2.54 -5.28 -12.22
CA SER A 145 1.14 -4.98 -11.93
C SER A 145 0.69 -3.70 -12.63
N ALA A 146 -0.56 -3.68 -13.08
CA ALA A 146 -1.26 -2.41 -13.31
C ALA A 146 -1.55 -1.74 -11.96
N PHE A 147 -1.54 -0.41 -11.91
CA PHE A 147 -1.74 0.36 -10.68
C PHE A 147 -2.86 1.39 -10.81
N LEU A 148 -3.70 1.45 -9.78
CA LEU A 148 -4.65 2.52 -9.53
C LEU A 148 -4.39 3.11 -8.14
N PHE A 149 -4.15 4.41 -8.08
CA PHE A 149 -4.06 5.16 -6.84
C PHE A 149 -5.34 5.96 -6.61
N LEU A 150 -5.94 5.79 -5.44
CA LEU A 150 -7.09 6.54 -4.96
C LEU A 150 -6.63 7.37 -3.77
N VAL A 151 -6.66 8.69 -3.91
CA VAL A 151 -5.97 9.61 -3.01
C VAL A 151 -6.94 10.64 -2.45
N GLY A 152 -6.99 10.77 -1.13
CA GLY A 152 -7.58 11.92 -0.47
C GLY A 152 -6.61 13.10 -0.48
N GLN A 153 -7.03 14.24 -1.00
CA GLN A 153 -6.18 15.44 -1.05
C GLN A 153 -6.08 16.15 0.31
N ASP A 154 -6.95 15.79 1.25
CA ASP A 154 -6.94 16.28 2.63
C ASP A 154 -6.47 15.19 3.59
N ASP A 155 -5.60 14.27 3.13
CA ASP A 155 -5.00 13.25 3.99
C ASP A 155 -4.00 13.90 4.96
N HIS A 156 -4.31 13.83 6.25
CA HIS A 156 -3.46 14.35 7.34
C HIS A 156 -2.60 13.29 8.05
N ASN A 157 -2.70 12.02 7.66
CA ASN A 157 -1.78 11.00 8.15
C ASN A 157 -0.41 11.14 7.49
N TRP A 158 -0.39 11.35 6.18
CA TRP A 158 0.83 11.54 5.39
C TRP A 158 0.52 12.08 3.98
N LYS A 159 1.56 12.37 3.20
CA LYS A 159 1.43 13.01 1.88
C LYS A 159 1.09 12.01 0.77
N SER A 160 -0.12 11.45 0.77
CA SER A 160 -0.52 10.43 -0.20
C SER A 160 -0.46 10.87 -1.67
N GLU A 161 -0.85 12.11 -2.00
CA GLU A 161 -0.73 12.63 -3.36
C GLU A 161 0.72 12.72 -3.82
N PHE A 162 1.62 13.17 -2.94
CA PHE A 162 3.05 13.18 -3.19
C PHE A 162 3.56 11.76 -3.45
N TYR A 163 3.22 10.78 -2.60
CA TYR A 163 3.67 9.40 -2.77
C TYR A 163 3.15 8.75 -4.07
N ALA A 164 1.89 9.00 -4.43
CA ALA A 164 1.33 8.52 -5.70
C ALA A 164 2.04 9.14 -6.91
N SER A 165 2.32 10.45 -6.87
CA SER A 165 3.10 11.15 -7.89
C SER A 165 4.52 10.58 -8.02
N GLU A 166 5.22 10.38 -6.91
CA GLU A 166 6.59 9.84 -6.93
C GLU A 166 6.64 8.38 -7.43
N ALA A 167 5.65 7.56 -7.09
CA ALA A 167 5.50 6.23 -7.67
C ALA A 167 5.29 6.31 -9.20
N SER A 168 4.42 7.20 -9.68
CA SER A 168 4.19 7.42 -11.11
C SER A 168 5.45 7.90 -11.83
N LYS A 169 6.23 8.81 -11.23
CA LYS A 169 7.51 9.27 -11.80
C LYS A 169 8.50 8.12 -11.91
N ARG A 170 8.65 7.32 -10.84
CA ARG A 170 9.57 6.17 -10.83
C ARG A 170 9.21 5.13 -11.88
N LEU A 171 7.93 4.80 -12.02
CA LEU A 171 7.43 3.87 -13.02
C LEU A 171 7.75 4.35 -14.45
N GLN A 172 7.40 5.59 -14.78
CA GLN A 172 7.63 6.15 -16.11
C GLN A 172 9.12 6.29 -16.44
N ALA A 173 9.97 6.64 -15.46
CA ALA A 173 11.42 6.71 -15.63
C ALA A 173 12.04 5.36 -16.02
N HIS A 174 11.36 4.25 -15.76
CA HIS A 174 11.78 2.89 -16.12
C HIS A 174 10.94 2.28 -17.26
N GLY A 175 10.26 3.13 -18.04
CA GLY A 175 9.48 2.71 -19.22
C GLY A 175 8.22 1.92 -18.90
N LYS A 176 7.72 1.95 -17.66
CA LYS A 176 6.44 1.35 -17.28
C LYS A 176 5.28 2.28 -17.67
N GLU A 177 4.09 1.68 -17.85
CA GLU A 177 2.87 2.44 -18.10
C GLU A 177 2.59 3.43 -16.97
N ARG A 178 2.07 4.61 -17.32
CA ARG A 178 1.66 5.61 -16.34
C ARG A 178 0.47 5.07 -15.53
N PRO A 179 0.57 4.98 -14.19
CA PRO A 179 -0.55 4.53 -13.38
C PRO A 179 -1.72 5.51 -13.44
N GLN A 180 -2.93 5.02 -13.18
CA GLN A 180 -4.07 5.90 -12.95
C GLN A 180 -4.00 6.45 -11.53
N ILE A 181 -4.16 7.77 -11.38
CA ILE A 181 -4.24 8.44 -10.08
C ILE A 181 -5.54 9.25 -10.08
N ILE A 182 -6.38 9.00 -9.09
CA ILE A 182 -7.60 9.77 -8.86
C ILE A 182 -7.46 10.46 -7.51
N CYS A 183 -7.45 11.79 -7.55
CA CYS A 183 -7.37 12.64 -6.37
C CYS A 183 -8.78 13.16 -6.03
N TYR A 184 -9.18 13.01 -4.77
CA TYR A 184 -10.47 13.42 -4.25
C TYR A 184 -10.30 14.65 -3.35
N PRO A 185 -10.73 15.86 -3.80
CA PRO A 185 -10.72 17.06 -2.98
C PRO A 185 -11.58 16.89 -1.74
N GLY A 186 -11.07 17.30 -0.57
CA GLY A 186 -11.80 17.23 0.71
C GLY A 186 -12.04 15.80 1.22
N ALA A 187 -11.34 14.80 0.68
CA ALA A 187 -11.30 13.46 1.27
C ALA A 187 -10.01 13.29 2.08
N GLY A 188 -10.12 12.66 3.24
CA GLY A 188 -9.03 12.41 4.17
C GLY A 188 -8.44 11.01 4.05
N HIS A 189 -7.79 10.56 5.12
CA HIS A 189 -7.02 9.30 5.12
C HIS A 189 -7.89 8.04 4.96
N TYR A 190 -9.02 7.96 5.66
CA TYR A 190 -9.85 6.76 5.73
C TYR A 190 -10.96 6.73 4.66
N ILE A 191 -10.59 6.50 3.40
CA ILE A 191 -11.56 6.26 2.31
C ILE A 191 -12.10 4.82 2.44
N GLU A 192 -13.11 4.68 3.29
CA GLU A 192 -13.82 3.43 3.58
C GLU A 192 -14.82 3.03 2.45
N PRO A 193 -15.44 1.84 2.52
CA PRO A 193 -16.57 1.51 1.67
C PRO A 193 -17.72 2.54 1.78
N PRO A 194 -18.60 2.61 0.77
CA PRO A 194 -19.64 3.64 0.71
C PRO A 194 -20.51 3.71 1.97
N TYR A 195 -20.80 4.94 2.40
CA TYR A 195 -21.68 5.28 3.52
C TYR A 195 -21.12 4.98 4.92
N PHE A 196 -19.85 4.58 5.04
CA PHE A 196 -19.17 4.60 6.34
C PHE A 196 -19.02 6.04 6.83
N PRO A 197 -19.42 6.36 8.08
CA PRO A 197 -19.29 7.70 8.60
C PRO A 197 -17.81 8.08 8.71
N MET A 198 -17.49 9.31 8.28
CA MET A 198 -16.13 9.81 8.40
C MET A 198 -15.74 10.01 9.86
N CYS A 199 -14.54 9.57 10.23
CA CYS A 199 -13.89 9.83 11.49
C CYS A 199 -12.85 10.95 11.32
N PRO A 200 -13.11 12.19 11.78
CA PRO A 200 -12.19 13.31 11.56
C PRO A 200 -10.91 13.22 12.41
N ALA A 201 -11.00 12.60 13.60
CA ALA A 201 -9.88 12.41 14.51
C ALA A 201 -10.07 11.19 15.40
N SER A 202 -8.99 10.49 15.73
CA SER A 202 -8.99 9.39 16.70
C SER A 202 -7.59 9.13 17.27
N MET A 203 -7.47 8.23 18.25
CA MET A 203 -6.19 7.84 18.83
C MET A 203 -5.30 7.14 17.79
N HIS A 204 -4.14 7.71 17.49
CA HIS A 204 -3.12 7.03 16.70
C HIS A 204 -2.21 6.22 17.62
N THR A 205 -2.22 4.89 17.49
CA THR A 205 -1.48 3.97 18.37
C THR A 205 0.03 4.21 18.38
N LEU A 206 0.65 4.36 17.20
CA LEU A 206 2.11 4.63 17.12
C LEU A 206 2.52 6.02 17.63
N VAL A 207 1.68 7.05 17.43
CA VAL A 207 1.98 8.42 17.88
C VAL A 207 1.61 8.61 19.36
N GLY A 208 0.70 7.80 19.89
CA GLY A 208 0.29 7.78 21.29
C GLY A 208 -0.66 8.92 21.70
N ARG A 209 -1.29 9.61 20.75
CA ARG A 209 -2.22 10.72 21.02
C ARG A 209 -3.31 10.82 19.93
N PRO A 210 -4.40 11.58 20.17
CA PRO A 210 -5.39 11.88 19.14
C PRO A 210 -4.77 12.63 17.96
N VAL A 211 -5.01 12.16 16.73
CA VAL A 211 -4.58 12.83 15.49
C VAL A 211 -5.77 13.12 14.60
N ILE A 212 -5.64 14.13 13.74
CA ILE A 212 -6.59 14.37 12.66
C ILE A 212 -6.27 13.49 11.45
N TRP A 213 -7.32 13.01 10.77
CA TRP A 213 -7.23 12.20 9.55
C TRP A 213 -7.63 12.98 8.30
N GLY A 214 -8.24 14.15 8.51
CA GLY A 214 -8.75 15.05 7.50
C GLY A 214 -10.05 14.58 6.82
N GLY A 215 -10.49 15.39 5.88
CA GLY A 215 -11.71 15.24 5.09
C GLY A 215 -12.87 16.12 5.57
N GLU A 216 -13.74 16.44 4.61
CA GLU A 216 -14.99 17.17 4.81
C GLU A 216 -16.20 16.22 4.64
N PRO A 217 -17.19 16.18 5.57
CA PRO A 217 -18.19 15.10 5.65
C PRO A 217 -18.84 14.74 4.31
N ARG A 218 -19.31 15.76 3.58
CA ARG A 218 -19.96 15.58 2.28
C ARG A 218 -18.99 15.14 1.20
N ALA A 219 -17.83 15.80 1.09
CA ALA A 219 -16.85 15.50 0.05
C ALA A 219 -16.27 14.10 0.22
N HIS A 220 -15.92 13.75 1.47
CA HIS A 220 -15.40 12.45 1.84
C HIS A 220 -16.41 11.33 1.55
N ALA A 221 -17.69 11.49 1.90
CA ALA A 221 -18.72 10.50 1.59
C ALA A 221 -18.88 10.28 0.07
N MET A 222 -18.79 11.34 -0.74
CA MET A 222 -18.84 11.20 -2.20
C MET A 222 -17.59 10.54 -2.77
N ALA A 223 -16.42 10.81 -2.17
CA ALA A 223 -15.17 10.15 -2.53
C ALA A 223 -15.23 8.64 -2.27
N GLN A 224 -15.77 8.19 -1.14
CA GLN A 224 -15.97 6.76 -0.84
C GLN A 224 -16.87 6.08 -1.88
N VAL A 225 -17.98 6.72 -2.26
CA VAL A 225 -18.91 6.20 -3.28
C VAL A 225 -18.23 6.06 -4.64
N ASP A 226 -17.46 7.07 -5.07
CA ASP A 226 -16.75 7.01 -6.35
C ASP A 226 -15.59 6.00 -6.30
N ALA A 227 -14.73 6.06 -5.28
CA ALA A 227 -13.60 5.16 -5.08
C ALA A 227 -14.02 3.69 -5.16
N TRP A 228 -15.17 3.34 -4.57
CA TRP A 228 -15.73 1.99 -4.66
C TRP A 228 -16.06 1.57 -6.09
N LYS A 229 -16.65 2.47 -6.90
CA LYS A 229 -16.93 2.20 -8.32
C LYS A 229 -15.63 2.08 -9.12
N GLN A 230 -14.65 2.96 -8.86
CA GLN A 230 -13.37 2.97 -9.56
C GLN A 230 -12.58 1.68 -9.31
N LEU A 231 -12.46 1.23 -8.06
CA LEU A 231 -11.75 -0.01 -7.74
C LEU A 231 -12.47 -1.24 -8.32
N GLN A 232 -13.81 -1.26 -8.33
CA GLN A 232 -14.56 -2.34 -8.96
C GLN A 232 -14.33 -2.37 -10.47
N ALA A 233 -14.44 -1.23 -11.16
CA ALA A 233 -14.20 -1.14 -12.60
C ALA A 233 -12.76 -1.55 -12.97
N PHE A 234 -11.78 -1.09 -12.19
CA PHE A 234 -10.37 -1.42 -12.37
C PHE A 234 -10.12 -2.93 -12.23
N PHE A 235 -10.61 -3.55 -11.16
CA PHE A 235 -10.43 -4.99 -10.98
C PHE A 235 -11.17 -5.82 -12.04
N HIS A 236 -12.40 -5.45 -12.44
CA HIS A 236 -13.09 -6.15 -13.53
C HIS A 236 -12.32 -6.05 -14.84
N LYS A 237 -11.73 -4.89 -15.16
CA LYS A 237 -10.91 -4.70 -16.36
C LYS A 237 -9.67 -5.60 -16.36
N HIS A 238 -8.92 -5.62 -15.25
CA HIS A 238 -7.62 -6.29 -15.21
C HIS A 238 -7.68 -7.77 -14.80
N LEU A 239 -8.72 -8.20 -14.08
CA LEU A 239 -8.90 -9.58 -13.60
C LEU A 239 -10.04 -10.32 -14.32
N GLY A 240 -10.93 -9.62 -15.03
CA GLY A 240 -12.09 -10.20 -15.71
C GLY A 240 -11.77 -11.17 -16.85
N GLY A 241 -10.53 -11.19 -17.34
CA GLY A 241 -10.00 -12.25 -18.20
C GLY A 241 -10.36 -12.15 -19.69
N VAL A 242 -10.49 -10.95 -20.26
CA VAL A 242 -10.54 -10.77 -21.72
C VAL A 242 -9.18 -10.29 -22.22
N LYS A 243 -8.25 -11.23 -22.49
CA LYS A 243 -7.31 -11.06 -23.60
C LYS A 243 -7.96 -11.71 -24.82
N GLY A 244 -8.91 -11.01 -25.42
CA GLY A 244 -9.43 -11.39 -26.73
C GLY A 244 -8.36 -11.08 -27.75
N THR A 245 -7.69 -12.11 -28.27
CA THR A 245 -7.11 -12.06 -29.61
C THR A 245 -8.22 -11.64 -30.55
N ILE A 246 -8.15 -10.42 -31.07
CA ILE A 246 -8.92 -10.05 -32.26
C ILE A 246 -8.34 -10.91 -33.38
N PRO A 247 -9.08 -11.89 -33.95
CA PRO A 247 -8.61 -12.51 -35.16
C PRO A 247 -8.68 -11.43 -36.24
N ALA A 248 -7.55 -11.14 -36.88
CA ALA A 248 -7.56 -10.39 -38.12
C ALA A 248 -8.51 -11.11 -39.08
N LYS A 249 -9.60 -10.45 -39.48
CA LYS A 249 -10.45 -10.94 -40.56
C LYS A 249 -9.61 -10.95 -41.84
N LEU A 250 -9.54 -12.13 -42.45
CA LEU A 250 -9.19 -12.33 -43.87
C LEU A 250 -10.13 -11.52 -44.76
#